data_AF-A0A965T8P0-F1
#
_entry.id   AF-A0A965T8P0-F1
#
_cell.length_a   1.000
_cell.length_b   1.000
_cell.length_c   1.000
_cell.angle_alpha   90.00
_cell.angle_beta   90.00
_cell.angle_gamma   90.00
#
_symmetry.space_group_name_H-M   'P 1'
#
loop_
_entity.id
_entity.type
_entity.pdbx_description
1 polymer ?
#
loop_
_entity_poly.entity_id
_entity_poly.type
_entity_poly.pdbx_seq_one_letter_code
_entity_poly.pdbx_strand_id
1 'polypeptide(L)'
;MGCFLQELKDYGECSDLMKISERIEFGFKLNKSLEELDEKGFWVFGARRKKRMFADITKESYLLNIATIRVVKKITQKSLLVIVNCFN
;
A
#
# COMPACT_ATOMS: atom_id res chain seq x y z
N MET A 1 -4.59 -9.45 9.99
CA MET A 1 -4.39 -8.06 9.52
C MET A 1 -2.93 -7.66 9.42
N GLY A 2 -2.06 -8.08 10.35
CA GLY A 2 -0.61 -7.82 10.25
C GLY A 2 0.02 -8.29 8.94
N CYS A 3 -0.28 -9.52 8.49
CA CYS A 3 0.30 -10.08 7.26
C CYS A 3 -0.05 -9.27 6.00
N PHE A 4 -1.33 -8.91 5.80
CA PHE A 4 -1.77 -8.13 4.63
C PHE A 4 -1.09 -6.75 4.52
N LEU A 5 -0.98 -6.03 5.63
CA LEU A 5 -0.39 -4.69 5.62
C LEU A 5 1.13 -4.74 5.47
N GLN A 6 1.77 -5.77 6.00
CA GLN A 6 3.19 -6.01 5.82
C GLN A 6 3.49 -6.36 4.36
N GLU A 7 2.73 -7.27 3.75
CA GLU A 7 2.88 -7.62 2.33
C GLU A 7 2.72 -6.41 1.39
N LEU A 8 1.76 -5.52 1.69
CA LEU A 8 1.58 -4.27 0.95
C LEU A 8 2.78 -3.32 1.10
N LYS A 9 3.36 -3.25 2.29
CA LYS A 9 4.54 -2.43 2.55
C LYS A 9 5.76 -2.98 1.81
N ASP A 10 6.00 -4.29 1.93
CA ASP A 10 7.09 -4.99 1.28
C ASP A 10 6.99 -4.85 -0.25
N TYR A 11 5.78 -4.91 -0.81
CA TYR A 11 5.55 -4.63 -2.22
C TYR A 11 5.91 -3.20 -2.61
N GLY A 12 5.51 -2.19 -1.82
CA GLY A 12 5.85 -0.80 -2.10
C GLY A 12 7.36 -0.52 -2.06
N GLU A 13 8.10 -1.23 -1.21
CA GLU A 13 9.55 -1.13 -1.08
C GLU A 13 10.29 -1.88 -2.19
N CYS A 14 9.78 -3.01 -2.65
CA CYS A 14 10.47 -3.89 -3.60
C CYS A 14 9.86 -3.90 -5.02
N SER A 15 8.82 -3.11 -5.30
CA SER A 15 8.08 -3.19 -6.57
C SER A 15 8.98 -3.08 -7.79
N ASP A 16 9.99 -2.22 -7.74
CA ASP A 16 10.90 -1.94 -8.86
C ASP A 16 11.89 -3.07 -9.10
N LEU A 17 12.12 -3.92 -8.09
CA LEU A 17 13.00 -5.09 -8.16
C LEU A 17 12.26 -6.35 -8.65
N MET A 18 10.92 -6.33 -8.65
CA MET A 18 10.10 -7.48 -9.03
C MET A 18 9.98 -7.64 -10.54
N LYS A 19 10.14 -8.88 -11.01
CA LYS A 19 9.83 -9.32 -12.37
C LYS A 19 8.34 -9.19 -12.66
N ILE A 20 7.99 -9.13 -13.95
CA ILE A 20 6.59 -9.05 -14.40
C ILE A 20 5.75 -10.21 -13.85
N SER A 21 6.29 -11.43 -13.84
CA SER A 21 5.60 -12.61 -13.28
C SER A 21 5.29 -12.44 -11.79
N GLU A 22 6.23 -11.93 -11.01
CA GLU A 22 6.08 -11.71 -9.56
C GLU A 22 5.06 -10.62 -9.27
N ARG A 23 5.02 -9.56 -10.10
CA ARG A 23 3.99 -8.51 -10.01
C ARG A 23 2.59 -9.05 -10.28
N ILE A 24 2.45 -9.95 -11.27
CA ILE A 24 1.17 -10.59 -11.59
C ILE A 24 0.72 -11.49 -10.42
N GLU A 25 1.62 -12.32 -9.91
CA GLU A 25 1.34 -13.21 -8.76
C GLU A 25 0.91 -12.40 -7.52
N PHE A 26 1.62 -11.31 -7.23
CA PHE A 26 1.26 -10.40 -6.16
C PHE A 26 -0.14 -9.81 -6.36
N GLY A 27 -0.50 -9.42 -7.58
CA GLY A 27 -1.84 -8.93 -7.91
C GLY A 27 -2.94 -9.95 -7.61
N PHE A 28 -2.74 -11.23 -7.97
CA PHE A 28 -3.68 -12.30 -7.63
C PHE A 28 -3.80 -12.52 -6.12
N LYS A 29 -2.67 -12.55 -5.40
CA LYS A 29 -2.65 -12.69 -3.95
C LYS A 29 -3.33 -11.51 -3.25
N LEU A 30 -3.14 -10.31 -3.76
CA LEU A 30 -3.77 -9.10 -3.24
C LEU A 30 -5.29 -9.15 -3.42
N ASN A 31 -5.78 -9.53 -4.60
CA ASN A 31 -7.22 -9.66 -4.84
C ASN A 31 -7.88 -10.65 -3.88
N LYS A 32 -7.27 -11.83 -3.70
CA LYS A 32 -7.76 -12.82 -2.73
C LYS A 32 -7.78 -12.25 -1.30
N SER A 33 -6.75 -11.51 -0.91
CA SER A 33 -6.68 -10.88 0.41
C SER A 33 -7.75 -9.81 0.61
N LEU A 34 -8.11 -9.06 -0.44
CA LEU A 34 -9.19 -8.08 -0.42
C LEU A 34 -10.56 -8.74 -0.26
N GLU A 35 -10.82 -9.84 -0.97
CA GLU A 35 -12.03 -10.65 -0.82
C GLU A 35 -12.17 -11.18 0.62
N GLU A 36 -11.11 -11.78 1.17
CA GLU A 36 -11.12 -12.27 2.55
C GLU A 36 -11.37 -11.15 3.59
N LEU A 37 -10.86 -9.94 3.34
CA LEU A 37 -11.12 -8.79 4.20
C LEU A 37 -12.57 -8.32 4.11
N ASP A 38 -13.16 -8.35 2.91
CA ASP A 38 -14.56 -7.99 2.70
C ASP A 38 -15.51 -8.95 3.43
N GLU A 39 -15.26 -10.26 3.32
CA GLU A 39 -15.98 -11.33 4.03
C GLU A 39 -15.87 -11.17 5.56
N LYS A 40 -14.70 -10.76 6.06
CA LYS A 40 -14.47 -10.47 7.49
C LYS A 40 -15.06 -9.14 7.95
N GLY A 41 -15.79 -8.44 7.07
CA GLY A 41 -16.51 -7.21 7.38
C GLY A 41 -15.60 -5.98 7.41
N PHE A 42 -14.59 -5.92 6.55
CA PHE A 42 -13.74 -4.76 6.37
C PHE A 42 -13.89 -4.15 4.98
N TRP A 43 -13.80 -2.83 4.89
CA TRP A 43 -13.60 -2.11 3.64
C TRP A 43 -12.14 -1.72 3.52
N VAL A 44 -11.59 -1.81 2.31
CA VAL A 44 -10.23 -1.37 1.99
C VAL A 44 -10.31 -0.29 0.92
N PHE A 45 -9.73 0.87 1.20
CA PHE A 45 -9.66 2.01 0.28
C PHE A 45 -8.22 2.35 -0.01
N GLY A 46 -7.89 2.58 -1.29
CA GLY A 46 -6.57 3.00 -1.73
C GLY A 46 -6.61 4.39 -2.36
N ALA A 47 -5.60 5.20 -2.09
CA ALA A 47 -5.36 6.48 -2.76
C ALA A 47 -3.86 6.61 -3.07
N ARG A 48 -3.51 7.16 -4.24
CA ARG A 48 -2.11 7.44 -4.61
C ARG A 48 -1.94 8.94 -4.84
N ARG A 49 -0.83 9.50 -4.35
CA ARG A 49 -0.44 10.90 -4.59
C ARG A 49 1.06 11.03 -4.77
N LYS A 50 1.48 12.05 -5.51
CA LYS A 50 2.88 12.50 -5.54
C LYS A 50 3.07 13.57 -4.47
N LYS A 51 4.07 13.42 -3.60
CA LYS A 51 4.42 14.41 -2.58
C LYS A 51 5.83 14.93 -2.87
N ARG A 52 5.99 16.24 -2.97
CA ARG A 52 7.32 16.85 -3.03
C ARG A 52 7.97 16.73 -1.66
N MET A 53 9.16 16.16 -1.62
CA MET A 53 9.99 16.06 -0.44
C MET A 53 11.26 16.87 -0.65
N PHE A 54 11.75 17.46 0.43
CA PHE A 54 13.02 18.17 0.47
C PHE A 54 13.99 17.32 1.28
N ALA A 55 15.14 17.00 0.70
CA ALA A 55 16.24 16.42 1.45
C ALA A 55 17.04 17.56 2.08
N ASP A 56 17.08 17.62 3.41
CA ASP A 56 17.86 18.63 4.15
C ASP A 56 19.35 18.57 3.82
N ILE A 57 19.85 17.38 3.47
CA ILE A 57 21.26 17.12 3.20
C ILE A 57 21.69 17.64 1.82
N THR A 58 20.88 17.42 0.78
CA THR A 58 21.24 17.80 -0.60
C THR A 58 20.62 19.13 -1.04
N LYS A 59 19.67 19.67 -0.26
CA LYS A 59 18.79 20.80 -0.64
C LYS A 59 18.02 20.57 -1.94
N GLU A 60 17.94 19.32 -2.41
CA GLU A 60 17.21 18.96 -3.61
C GLU A 60 15.76 18.60 -3.27
N SER A 61 14.86 18.95 -4.19
CA SER A 61 13.47 18.53 -4.12
C SER A 61 13.25 17.32 -5.02
N TYR A 62 12.70 16.25 -4.48
CA TYR A 62 12.30 15.07 -5.25
C TYR A 62 10.81 14.77 -5.07
N LEU A 63 10.22 14.12 -6.08
CA LEU A 63 8.81 13.70 -6.04
C LEU A 63 8.73 12.27 -5.55
N LEU A 64 8.16 12.07 -4.37
CA LEU A 64 7.90 10.74 -3.82
C LEU A 64 6.48 10.30 -4.19
N ASN A 65 6.31 9.09 -4.73
CA ASN A 65 4.98 8.51 -4.88
C ASN A 65 4.58 7.87 -3.54
N ILE A 66 3.40 8.24 -3.05
CA ILE A 66 2.85 7.75 -1.79
C ILE A 66 1.51 7.08 -2.10
N ALA A 67 1.38 5.82 -1.72
CA ALA A 67 0.11 5.14 -1.59
C ALA A 67 -0.39 5.24 -0.15
N THR A 68 -1.69 5.45 0.01
CA THR A 68 -2.38 5.47 1.30
C THR A 68 -3.48 4.44 1.25
N ILE A 69 -3.45 3.52 2.19
CA ILE A 69 -4.42 2.44 2.31
C ILE A 69 -5.16 2.62 3.63
N ARG A 70 -6.48 2.67 3.56
CA ARG A 70 -7.35 2.78 4.72
C ARG A 70 -8.19 1.51 4.82
N VAL A 71 -8.08 0.83 5.96
CA VAL A 71 -8.89 -0.36 6.26
C VAL A 71 -9.91 0.01 7.33
N VAL A 72 -11.19 -0.19 7.07
CA VAL A 72 -12.30 0.22 7.94
C VAL A 72 -13.14 -0.99 8.32
N LYS A 73 -13.38 -1.22 9.62
CA LYS A 73 -14.32 -2.26 10.05
C LYS A 73 -15.76 -1.78 9.87
N LYS A 74 -16.56 -2.49 9.07
CA LYS A 74 -17.92 -2.09 8.65
C LYS A 74 -18.82 -1.76 9.85
N ILE A 75 -18.79 -2.61 10.89
CA ILE A 75 -19.71 -2.52 12.04
C ILE A 75 -19.32 -1.39 13.00
N THR A 76 -18.04 -1.26 13.32
CA THR A 76 -17.57 -0.36 14.38
C THR A 76 -17.02 0.96 13.86
N GLN A 77 -16.88 1.10 12.54
CA GLN A 77 -16.26 2.24 11.85
C GLN A 77 -14.83 2.57 12.33
N LYS A 78 -14.20 1.68 13.11
CA LYS A 78 -12.79 1.79 13.47
C LYS A 78 -11.96 1.62 12.21
N SER A 79 -11.05 2.57 11.97
CA SER A 79 -10.19 2.56 10.78
C SER A 79 -8.72 2.53 11.15
N LEU A 80 -7.96 1.74 10.41
CA LEU A 80 -6.50 1.73 10.42
C LEU A 80 -6.01 2.38 9.12
N LEU A 81 -5.09 3.34 9.25
CA LEU A 81 -4.46 4.02 8.13
C LEU A 81 -3.02 3.51 7.98
N VAL A 82 -2.66 3.10 6.78
CA VAL A 82 -1.29 2.72 6.43
C VAL A 82 -0.84 3.55 5.25
N ILE A 83 0.36 4.11 5.35
CA ILE A 83 0.99 4.89 4.30
C ILE A 83 2.16 4.06 3.79
N VAL A 84 2.15 3.78 2.49
CA VAL A 84 3.17 3.00 1.80
C VAL A 84 3.89 3.93 0.82
N ASN A 85 5.21 3.96 0.90
CA ASN A 85 6.01 4.62 -0.12
C ASN A 85 6.06 3.71 -1.33
N CYS A 86 5.76 4.24 -2.50
CA CYS A 86 5.93 3.53 -3.75
C CYS A 86 7.17 4.11 -4.42
N PHE A 87 8.24 3.34 -4.47
CA PHE A 87 9.32 3.62 -5.42
C PHE A 87 8.80 3.29 -6.82
N ASN A 88 9.36 3.96 -7.83
CA ASN A 88 8.78 4.03 -9.16
C ASN A 88 9.85 3.98 -10.23
#